data_AF-A0A428RQG3-F1
#
_entry.id   AF-A0A428RQG3-F1
#
_cell.length_a   1.000
_cell.length_b   1.000
_cell.length_c   1.000
_cell.angle_alpha   90.00
_cell.angle_beta   90.00
_cell.angle_gamma   90.00
#
_symmetry.space_group_name_H-M   'P 1'
#
loop_
_entity.id
_entity.type
_entity.pdbx_description
1 polymer ?
#
loop_
_entity_poly.entity_id
_entity_poly.type
_entity_poly.pdbx_seq_one_letter_code
_entity_poly.pdbx_strand_id
1 'polypeptide(L)'
;MEGFAIVSTTRRDEVLQAGNMCDDEFDWAQVGSHYFSAERDALGGTPSVSTVLDILDKAAECNTHGHHEDAWNKSVHTPVLELAFHQDKKRIKDQLITSASCIHAAIMPDYGTPGTSKKVDFCVHINPRNDSPPKEPSRVADAIDRLVHQLPGKVFNFTDFEPVQNRPIALSIETKKPTEGFDVAKLQLGVWQMAHWAFLRYLIKTQRINEESRLAQEQQDGAEADVVGDIRMAQSTQSLPLRQGQPSTTLSRRDQQPIRQFGLPEFLPGIIINGHNWWFTVTTFNGSRVSFWEKAPIGSTDNTKGIYKLICNLQILRQWVDE
;
A
#
# COMPACT_ATOMS: atom_id res chain seq x y z
N MET A 1 -9.55 1.29 20.27
CA MET A 1 -9.97 2.66 20.60
C MET A 1 -11.48 2.76 20.70
N GLU A 2 -11.99 3.42 21.75
CA GLU A 2 -13.40 3.57 22.13
C GLU A 2 -14.20 4.60 21.28
N GLY A 3 -13.66 4.98 20.11
CA GLY A 3 -14.28 5.92 19.17
C GLY A 3 -13.83 7.37 19.30
N PHE A 4 -12.70 7.66 19.94
CA PHE A 4 -12.19 9.04 20.04
C PHE A 4 -11.95 9.68 18.67
N ALA A 5 -12.31 10.96 18.54
CA ALA A 5 -12.01 11.81 17.39
C ALA A 5 -12.45 11.23 16.03
N ILE A 6 -13.55 10.46 15.96
CA ILE A 6 -14.00 9.80 14.74
C ILE A 6 -14.83 10.71 13.81
N VAL A 7 -15.35 11.83 14.32
CA VAL A 7 -16.17 12.81 13.58
C VAL A 7 -15.47 14.17 13.55
N SER A 8 -15.46 14.82 12.40
CA SER A 8 -15.04 16.22 12.30
C SER A 8 -15.92 17.15 13.12
N THR A 9 -15.32 18.15 13.77
CA THR A 9 -16.08 19.24 14.40
C THR A 9 -17.00 19.97 13.43
N THR A 10 -16.69 20.00 12.13
CA THR A 10 -17.53 20.63 11.08
C THR A 10 -18.85 19.89 10.84
N ARG A 11 -18.92 18.60 11.18
CA ARG A 11 -20.10 17.73 11.06
C ARG A 11 -20.81 17.51 12.40
N ARG A 12 -20.33 18.12 13.49
CA ARG A 12 -20.85 17.89 14.84
C ARG A 12 -22.35 18.15 14.93
N ASP A 13 -22.80 19.29 14.44
CA ASP A 13 -24.20 19.70 14.57
C ASP A 13 -25.12 18.76 13.77
N GLU A 14 -24.69 18.30 12.60
CA GLU A 14 -25.41 17.31 11.78
C GLU A 14 -25.59 15.98 12.54
N VAL A 15 -24.52 15.48 13.17
CA VAL A 15 -24.54 14.21 13.92
C VAL A 15 -25.35 14.34 15.22
N LEU A 16 -25.25 15.46 15.93
CA LEU A 16 -26.06 15.71 17.14
C LEU A 16 -27.54 15.87 16.80
N GLN A 17 -27.86 16.51 15.68
CA GLN A 17 -29.24 16.63 15.20
C GLN A 17 -29.83 15.25 14.85
N ALA A 18 -29.03 14.38 14.24
CA ALA A 18 -29.44 13.01 13.93
C ALA A 18 -29.85 12.22 15.19
N GLY A 19 -29.15 12.40 16.31
CA GLY A 19 -29.55 11.80 17.60
C GLY A 19 -30.90 12.23 18.15
N ASN A 20 -31.52 13.30 17.60
CA ASN A 20 -32.88 13.70 17.97
C ASN A 20 -33.94 13.21 16.96
N MET A 21 -33.53 12.70 15.80
CA MET A 21 -34.41 12.39 14.66
C MET A 21 -34.40 10.92 14.27
N CYS A 22 -33.29 10.23 14.51
CA CYS A 22 -33.10 8.81 14.26
C CYS A 22 -33.25 8.06 15.59
N ASP A 23 -34.15 7.07 15.63
CA ASP A 23 -34.46 6.29 16.83
C ASP A 23 -33.20 5.59 17.35
N ASP A 24 -32.60 6.09 18.44
CA ASP A 24 -31.44 5.56 19.18
C ASP A 24 -30.10 5.37 18.44
N GLU A 25 -30.11 5.34 17.10
CA GLU A 25 -28.96 5.04 16.23
C GLU A 25 -27.76 5.97 16.47
N PHE A 26 -27.99 7.18 16.96
CA PHE A 26 -26.98 8.23 17.19
C PHE A 26 -26.83 8.65 18.66
N ASP A 27 -27.44 7.93 19.60
CA ASP A 27 -27.41 8.28 21.04
C ASP A 27 -25.99 8.42 21.58
N TRP A 28 -25.06 7.60 21.05
CA TRP A 28 -23.64 7.66 21.41
C TRP A 28 -23.04 9.05 21.22
N ALA A 29 -23.49 9.83 20.24
CA ALA A 29 -22.96 11.16 19.95
C ALA A 29 -23.32 12.19 21.03
N GLN A 30 -24.42 11.96 21.76
CA GLN A 30 -24.89 12.84 22.84
C GLN A 30 -24.17 12.57 24.17
N VAL A 31 -23.64 11.35 24.35
CA VAL A 31 -23.04 10.91 25.62
C VAL A 31 -21.66 11.54 25.90
N GLY A 32 -20.93 11.99 24.87
CA GLY A 32 -19.62 12.58 25.10
C GLY A 32 -19.06 13.41 23.94
N SER A 33 -18.35 14.48 24.26
CA SER A 33 -17.72 15.37 23.25
C SER A 33 -16.44 14.79 22.62
N HIS A 34 -15.88 13.74 23.21
CA HIS A 34 -14.61 13.12 22.78
C HIS A 34 -14.67 12.44 21.39
N TYR A 35 -15.87 12.27 20.83
CA TYR A 35 -16.07 11.77 19.47
C TYR A 35 -15.69 12.79 18.38
N PHE A 36 -15.65 14.07 18.72
CA PHE A 36 -15.48 15.17 17.76
C PHE A 36 -14.09 15.80 17.85
N SER A 37 -13.43 16.02 16.72
CA SER A 37 -12.09 16.62 16.64
C SER A 37 -11.93 17.42 15.35
N ALA A 38 -11.15 18.51 15.38
CA ALA A 38 -10.82 19.27 14.18
C ALA A 38 -9.69 18.59 13.39
N GLU A 39 -8.80 17.89 14.09
CA GLU A 39 -7.71 17.10 13.51
C GLU A 39 -8.23 15.95 12.63
N ARG A 40 -9.47 15.51 12.85
CA ARG A 40 -10.14 14.49 12.03
C ARG A 40 -10.19 14.85 10.54
N ASP A 41 -10.28 16.13 10.20
CA ASP A 41 -10.31 16.59 8.80
C ASP A 41 -8.98 16.35 8.06
N ALA A 42 -7.86 16.22 8.80
CA ALA A 42 -6.56 15.93 8.20
C ALA A 42 -6.47 14.49 7.64
N LEU A 43 -7.26 13.57 8.16
CA LEU A 43 -7.28 12.17 7.72
C LEU A 43 -8.11 11.97 6.43
N GLY A 44 -9.10 12.84 6.21
CA GLY A 44 -10.03 12.74 5.10
C GLY A 44 -11.44 13.19 5.47
N GLY A 45 -12.36 13.15 4.50
CA GLY A 45 -13.74 13.57 4.70
C GLY A 45 -14.46 12.71 5.74
N THR A 46 -15.18 13.38 6.66
CA THR A 46 -16.16 12.71 7.53
C THR A 46 -17.43 12.44 6.71
N PRO A 47 -17.95 11.19 6.67
CA PRO A 47 -19.16 10.86 5.92
C PRO A 47 -20.37 11.62 6.49
N SER A 48 -21.36 11.90 5.65
CA SER A 48 -22.62 12.51 6.10
C SER A 48 -23.48 11.51 6.88
N VAL A 49 -24.42 12.00 7.69
CA VAL A 49 -25.38 11.16 8.40
C VAL A 49 -26.16 10.28 7.43
N SER A 50 -26.63 10.84 6.31
CA SER A 50 -27.36 10.10 5.29
C SER A 50 -26.53 8.98 4.67
N THR A 51 -25.23 9.21 4.43
CA THR A 51 -24.31 8.18 3.93
C THR A 51 -24.13 7.05 4.95
N VAL A 52 -24.01 7.39 6.23
CA VAL A 52 -23.85 6.38 7.29
C VAL A 52 -25.10 5.53 7.45
N LEU A 53 -26.29 6.13 7.39
CA LEU A 53 -27.57 5.42 7.41
C LEU A 53 -27.72 4.50 6.19
N ASP A 54 -27.39 4.97 4.99
CA ASP A 54 -27.44 4.14 3.77
C ASP A 54 -26.52 2.90 3.87
N ILE A 55 -25.33 3.04 4.47
CA ILE A 55 -24.43 1.90 4.73
C ILE A 55 -25.04 0.95 5.78
N LEU A 56 -25.63 1.50 6.85
CA LEU A 56 -26.26 0.73 7.91
C LEU A 56 -27.43 -0.11 7.36
N ASP A 57 -28.34 0.52 6.62
CA ASP A 57 -29.50 -0.13 6.02
C ASP A 57 -29.08 -1.23 5.04
N LYS A 58 -28.11 -0.95 4.15
CA LYS A 58 -27.60 -1.95 3.21
C LYS A 58 -26.91 -3.12 3.91
N ALA A 59 -26.19 -2.86 4.99
CA ALA A 59 -25.56 -3.92 5.79
C ALA A 59 -26.61 -4.77 6.51
N ALA A 60 -27.63 -4.13 7.11
CA ALA A 60 -28.75 -4.82 7.75
C ALA A 60 -29.55 -5.67 6.76
N GLU A 61 -29.81 -5.14 5.56
CA GLU A 61 -30.49 -5.85 4.46
C GLU A 61 -29.70 -7.10 4.05
N CYS A 62 -28.40 -6.95 3.77
CA CYS A 62 -27.55 -8.06 3.39
C CYS A 62 -27.47 -9.14 4.49
N ASN A 63 -27.45 -8.74 5.77
CA ASN A 63 -27.38 -9.67 6.89
C ASN A 63 -28.70 -10.41 7.09
N THR A 64 -29.82 -9.67 7.15
CA THR A 64 -31.16 -10.21 7.42
C THR A 64 -31.62 -11.18 6.35
N HIS A 65 -31.30 -10.89 5.09
CA HIS A 65 -31.70 -11.73 3.95
C HIS A 65 -30.61 -12.75 3.53
N GLY A 66 -29.53 -12.87 4.30
CA GLY A 66 -28.49 -13.87 4.05
C GLY A 66 -27.79 -13.73 2.70
N HIS A 67 -27.56 -12.49 2.26
CA HIS A 67 -26.91 -12.20 0.98
C HIS A 67 -25.51 -12.84 0.86
N HIS A 68 -25.15 -13.20 -0.37
CA HIS A 68 -23.83 -13.74 -0.68
C HIS A 68 -22.72 -12.69 -0.54
N GLU A 69 -21.48 -13.15 -0.41
CA GLU A 69 -20.27 -12.33 -0.25
C GLU A 69 -20.14 -11.25 -1.35
N ASP A 70 -20.51 -11.57 -2.60
CA ASP A 70 -20.42 -10.62 -3.72
C ASP A 70 -21.42 -9.46 -3.60
N ALA A 71 -22.61 -9.71 -3.05
CA ALA A 71 -23.61 -8.69 -2.79
C ALA A 71 -23.18 -7.76 -1.65
N TRP A 72 -22.59 -8.30 -0.58
CA TRP A 72 -21.93 -7.51 0.46
C TRP A 72 -20.81 -6.62 -0.11
N ASN A 73 -19.96 -7.22 -0.94
CA ASN A 73 -18.84 -6.54 -1.58
C ASN A 73 -19.29 -5.35 -2.43
N LYS A 74 -20.39 -5.49 -3.18
CA LYS A 74 -20.95 -4.44 -4.03
C LYS A 74 -21.68 -3.36 -3.21
N SER A 75 -22.58 -3.77 -2.32
CA SER A 75 -23.52 -2.85 -1.67
C SER A 75 -22.96 -2.15 -0.45
N VAL A 76 -22.00 -2.77 0.26
CA VAL A 76 -21.50 -2.28 1.55
C VAL A 76 -20.00 -2.01 1.51
N HIS A 77 -19.20 -3.02 1.18
CA HIS A 77 -17.75 -2.90 1.32
C HIS A 77 -17.13 -1.94 0.31
N THR A 78 -17.55 -1.99 -0.97
CA THR A 78 -17.05 -1.07 -2.00
C THR A 78 -17.34 0.39 -1.62
N PRO A 79 -18.58 0.82 -1.29
CA PRO A 79 -18.84 2.19 -0.85
C PRO A 79 -17.99 2.64 0.35
N VAL A 80 -17.80 1.77 1.35
CA VAL A 80 -16.95 2.07 2.52
C VAL A 80 -15.49 2.28 2.11
N LEU A 81 -14.95 1.42 1.25
CA LEU A 81 -13.59 1.55 0.74
C LEU A 81 -13.41 2.80 -0.11
N GLU A 82 -14.39 3.16 -0.94
CA GLU A 82 -14.35 4.38 -1.75
C GLU A 82 -14.35 5.63 -0.87
N LEU A 83 -15.20 5.69 0.16
CA LEU A 83 -15.23 6.81 1.13
C LEU A 83 -13.90 6.97 1.88
N ALA A 84 -13.18 5.87 2.12
CA ALA A 84 -11.95 5.90 2.88
C ALA A 84 -10.70 6.17 2.03
N PHE A 85 -10.61 5.57 0.83
CA PHE A 85 -9.39 5.59 0.03
C PHE A 85 -9.44 6.59 -1.12
N HIS A 86 -10.62 7.05 -1.55
CA HIS A 86 -10.75 8.04 -2.62
C HIS A 86 -10.87 9.46 -2.06
N GLN A 87 -10.08 10.36 -2.63
CA GLN A 87 -10.14 11.79 -2.34
C GLN A 87 -11.36 12.43 -3.02
N ASP A 88 -12.14 13.15 -2.22
CA ASP A 88 -13.26 13.95 -2.70
C ASP A 88 -12.82 14.94 -3.79
N LYS A 89 -13.68 15.12 -4.80
CA LYS A 89 -13.49 16.08 -5.90
C LYS A 89 -12.25 15.83 -6.77
N LYS A 90 -11.53 14.71 -6.59
CA LYS A 90 -10.41 14.29 -7.46
C LYS A 90 -10.80 13.07 -8.28
N ARG A 91 -10.51 13.07 -9.58
CA ARG A 91 -10.79 11.91 -10.43
C ARG A 91 -9.90 10.73 -10.02
N ILE A 92 -10.47 9.52 -10.00
CA ILE A 92 -9.76 8.26 -9.68
C ILE A 92 -8.45 8.10 -10.45
N LYS A 93 -8.46 8.39 -11.76
CA LYS A 93 -7.25 8.27 -12.60
C LYS A 93 -6.08 9.16 -12.17
N ASP A 94 -6.35 10.22 -11.42
CA ASP A 94 -5.37 11.23 -10.97
C ASP A 94 -5.00 11.00 -9.48
N GLN A 95 -5.53 9.97 -8.82
CA GLN A 95 -5.25 9.66 -7.42
C GLN A 95 -4.05 8.71 -7.28
N LEU A 96 -3.22 8.96 -6.27
CA LEU A 96 -2.07 8.11 -5.93
C LEU A 96 -2.53 6.79 -5.32
N ILE A 97 -3.53 6.82 -4.44
CA ILE A 97 -4.01 5.65 -3.69
C ILE A 97 -5.45 5.38 -4.10
N THR A 98 -5.75 4.15 -4.49
CA THR A 98 -7.11 3.70 -4.83
C THR A 98 -7.32 2.24 -4.44
N SER A 99 -8.57 1.82 -4.30
CA SER A 99 -8.93 0.41 -4.11
C SER A 99 -9.30 -0.25 -5.44
N ALA A 100 -8.95 -1.53 -5.61
CA ALA A 100 -9.35 -2.35 -6.74
C ALA A 100 -10.01 -3.65 -6.25
N SER A 101 -11.03 -4.13 -6.97
CA SER A 101 -11.52 -5.49 -6.80
C SER A 101 -10.54 -6.49 -7.42
N CYS A 102 -10.23 -7.54 -6.68
CA CYS A 102 -9.23 -8.56 -7.01
C CYS A 102 -9.84 -9.98 -7.11
N ILE A 103 -11.15 -10.09 -7.27
CA ILE A 103 -11.88 -11.38 -7.34
C ILE A 103 -11.41 -12.32 -8.47
N HIS A 104 -10.66 -11.79 -9.46
CA HIS A 104 -10.07 -12.54 -10.57
C HIS A 104 -8.55 -12.60 -10.52
N ALA A 105 -7.92 -12.02 -9.50
CA ALA A 105 -6.48 -12.06 -9.35
C ALA A 105 -6.01 -13.45 -8.92
N ALA A 106 -4.82 -13.84 -9.40
CA ALA A 106 -4.17 -15.08 -9.03
C ALA A 106 -2.70 -14.83 -8.68
N ILE A 107 -2.18 -15.61 -7.75
CA ILE A 107 -0.76 -15.60 -7.41
C ILE A 107 0.02 -16.22 -8.57
N MET A 108 1.05 -15.54 -9.05
CA MET A 108 1.92 -16.10 -10.08
C MET A 108 2.74 -17.28 -9.53
N PRO A 109 3.03 -18.32 -10.33
CA PRO A 109 3.78 -19.50 -9.90
C PRO A 109 5.15 -19.18 -9.28
N ASP A 110 5.80 -18.10 -9.72
CA ASP A 110 7.12 -17.66 -9.24
C ASP A 110 7.13 -17.21 -7.78
N TYR A 111 5.97 -16.81 -7.24
CA TYR A 111 5.82 -16.28 -5.89
C TYR A 111 4.93 -17.16 -5.00
N GLY A 112 4.17 -18.07 -5.60
CA GLY A 112 3.26 -18.98 -4.91
C GLY A 112 3.88 -20.34 -4.58
N THR A 113 3.14 -21.12 -3.80
CA THR A 113 3.39 -22.57 -3.71
C THR A 113 2.66 -23.27 -4.86
N PRO A 114 3.28 -24.23 -5.56
CA PRO A 114 2.61 -24.99 -6.61
C PRO A 114 1.25 -25.55 -6.14
N GLY A 115 0.20 -25.35 -6.93
CA GLY A 115 -1.16 -25.79 -6.62
C GLY A 115 -1.97 -24.89 -5.68
N THR A 116 -1.39 -23.79 -5.16
CA THR A 116 -2.16 -22.80 -4.38
C THR A 116 -2.81 -21.76 -5.30
N SER A 117 -4.16 -21.74 -5.31
CA SER A 117 -4.96 -20.74 -6.01
C SER A 117 -5.83 -19.99 -5.00
N LYS A 118 -5.16 -19.17 -4.16
CA LYS A 118 -5.84 -18.30 -3.22
C LYS A 118 -5.75 -16.86 -3.71
N LYS A 119 -6.86 -16.16 -3.60
CA LYS A 119 -7.09 -14.79 -4.03
C LYS A 119 -7.64 -13.99 -2.87
N VAL A 120 -7.66 -12.68 -3.04
CA VAL A 120 -8.31 -11.72 -2.16
C VAL A 120 -9.38 -10.95 -2.92
N ASP A 121 -10.36 -10.39 -2.21
CA ASP A 121 -11.48 -9.70 -2.84
C ASP A 121 -11.14 -8.26 -3.24
N PHE A 122 -10.30 -7.59 -2.44
CA PHE A 122 -9.84 -6.24 -2.74
C PHE A 122 -8.37 -6.04 -2.39
N CYS A 123 -7.78 -5.04 -3.04
CA CYS A 123 -6.49 -4.47 -2.67
C CYS A 123 -6.58 -2.96 -2.67
N VAL A 124 -5.85 -2.31 -1.75
CA VAL A 124 -5.49 -0.90 -1.85
C VAL A 124 -4.11 -0.86 -2.51
N HIS A 125 -3.99 -0.06 -3.57
CA HIS A 125 -2.78 0.01 -4.37
C HIS A 125 -2.36 1.45 -4.62
N ILE A 126 -1.06 1.61 -4.88
CA ILE A 126 -0.42 2.86 -5.25
C ILE A 126 -0.37 2.94 -6.78
N ASN A 127 -0.68 4.10 -7.36
CA ASN A 127 -0.48 4.41 -8.77
C ASN A 127 0.75 5.31 -8.92
N PRO A 128 1.94 4.74 -9.17
CA PRO A 128 3.20 5.48 -9.14
C PRO A 128 3.23 6.67 -10.10
N ARG A 129 2.46 6.63 -11.20
CA ARG A 129 2.39 7.75 -12.16
C ARG A 129 1.78 9.02 -11.57
N ASN A 130 1.07 8.92 -10.44
CA ASN A 130 0.44 10.02 -9.74
C ASN A 130 1.22 10.48 -8.49
N ASP A 131 2.42 9.94 -8.27
CA ASP A 131 3.34 10.27 -7.15
C ASP A 131 4.08 11.61 -7.37
N SER A 132 3.71 12.35 -8.40
CA SER A 132 4.30 13.65 -8.72
C SER A 132 3.22 14.57 -9.27
N PRO A 133 3.41 15.91 -9.17
CA PRO A 133 2.49 16.86 -9.77
C PRO A 133 2.27 16.54 -11.26
N PRO A 134 1.10 16.83 -11.85
CA PRO A 134 0.76 16.44 -13.22
C PRO A 134 1.74 16.87 -14.34
N LYS A 135 2.70 17.74 -14.02
CA LYS A 135 3.69 18.28 -14.96
C LYS A 135 5.09 17.67 -14.80
N GLU A 136 5.31 16.85 -13.78
CA GLU A 136 6.60 16.23 -13.50
C GLU A 136 6.54 14.71 -13.72
N PRO A 137 7.55 14.11 -14.38
CA PRO A 137 7.60 12.67 -14.55
C PRO A 137 7.82 11.99 -13.19
N SER A 138 7.04 10.95 -12.93
CA SER A 138 7.22 10.14 -11.72
C SER A 138 8.48 9.28 -11.82
N ARG A 139 9.46 9.60 -10.99
CA ARG A 139 10.70 8.81 -10.88
C ARG A 139 10.43 7.37 -10.45
N VAL A 140 9.38 7.16 -9.65
CA VAL A 140 8.97 5.82 -9.18
C VAL A 140 8.38 5.02 -10.34
N ALA A 141 7.51 5.64 -11.15
CA ALA A 141 6.97 4.99 -12.35
C ALA A 141 8.11 4.62 -13.33
N ASP A 142 9.04 5.54 -13.58
CA ASP A 142 10.19 5.27 -14.46
C ASP A 142 11.08 4.15 -13.92
N ALA A 143 11.26 4.06 -12.59
CA ALA A 143 12.02 2.98 -11.97
C ALA A 143 11.33 1.62 -12.15
N ILE A 144 10.00 1.58 -11.99
CA ILE A 144 9.18 0.39 -12.23
C ILE A 144 9.27 -0.03 -13.70
N ASP A 145 9.10 0.91 -14.64
CA ASP A 145 9.14 0.64 -16.08
C ASP A 145 10.52 0.11 -16.52
N ARG A 146 11.62 0.46 -15.83
CA ARG A 146 12.95 -0.16 -16.06
C ARG A 146 13.08 -1.55 -15.46
N LEU A 147 12.61 -1.72 -14.22
CA LEU A 147 12.83 -2.95 -13.45
C LEU A 147 11.95 -4.11 -13.93
N VAL A 148 10.76 -3.80 -14.45
CA VAL A 148 9.75 -4.78 -14.87
C VAL A 148 10.30 -5.82 -15.85
N HIS A 149 11.23 -5.46 -16.73
CA HIS A 149 11.84 -6.38 -17.69
C HIS A 149 12.71 -7.48 -17.05
N GLN A 150 13.09 -7.31 -15.78
CA GLN A 150 13.88 -8.27 -15.01
C GLN A 150 13.03 -9.11 -14.06
N LEU A 151 11.71 -8.86 -14.01
CA LEU A 151 10.80 -9.55 -13.11
C LEU A 151 10.04 -10.67 -13.85
N PRO A 152 9.69 -11.76 -13.14
CA PRO A 152 8.73 -12.74 -13.61
C PRO A 152 7.47 -12.10 -14.22
N GLY A 153 6.98 -12.67 -15.31
CA GLY A 153 5.79 -12.18 -16.02
C GLY A 153 5.92 -10.79 -16.66
N LYS A 154 7.05 -10.09 -16.49
CA LYS A 154 7.22 -8.68 -16.88
C LYS A 154 6.13 -7.79 -16.28
N VAL A 155 5.88 -7.98 -14.98
CA VAL A 155 4.97 -7.16 -14.17
C VAL A 155 5.64 -6.77 -12.85
N PHE A 156 5.25 -5.64 -12.29
CA PHE A 156 5.73 -5.18 -10.97
C PHE A 156 4.75 -5.58 -9.86
N ASN A 157 4.46 -6.87 -9.75
CA ASN A 157 3.64 -7.42 -8.67
C ASN A 157 3.81 -8.95 -8.58
N PHE A 158 3.25 -9.57 -7.55
CA PHE A 158 3.18 -11.04 -7.42
C PHE A 158 1.97 -11.67 -8.11
N THR A 159 1.20 -10.84 -8.82
CA THR A 159 0.04 -11.19 -9.63
C THR A 159 0.14 -10.44 -10.96
N ASP A 160 -0.19 -11.10 -12.06
CA ASP A 160 -0.29 -10.50 -13.40
C ASP A 160 -1.66 -9.88 -13.65
N PHE A 161 -2.47 -9.72 -12.60
CA PHE A 161 -3.79 -9.13 -12.68
C PHE A 161 -3.72 -7.68 -13.14
N GLU A 162 -4.15 -7.43 -14.38
CA GLU A 162 -3.98 -6.17 -15.11
C GLU A 162 -4.31 -4.90 -14.29
N PRO A 163 -5.39 -4.85 -13.48
CA PRO A 163 -5.70 -3.68 -12.66
C PRO A 163 -4.61 -3.27 -11.67
N VAL A 164 -3.75 -4.19 -11.23
CA VAL A 164 -2.71 -3.96 -10.21
C VAL A 164 -1.30 -4.42 -10.60
N GLN A 165 -1.12 -5.03 -11.77
CA GLN A 165 0.15 -5.65 -12.18
C GLN A 165 1.37 -4.69 -12.18
N ASN A 166 1.15 -3.37 -12.36
CA ASN A 166 2.21 -2.34 -12.26
C ASN A 166 1.87 -1.25 -11.24
N ARG A 167 1.01 -1.60 -10.26
CA ARG A 167 0.53 -0.72 -9.21
C ARG A 167 0.78 -1.42 -7.88
N PRO A 168 1.84 -1.05 -7.14
CA PRO A 168 2.21 -1.74 -5.91
C PRO A 168 1.02 -1.88 -4.96
N ILE A 169 0.76 -3.09 -4.48
CA ILE A 169 -0.29 -3.35 -3.49
C ILE A 169 0.24 -2.90 -2.13
N ALA A 170 -0.45 -1.97 -1.48
CA ALA A 170 -0.08 -1.50 -0.15
C ALA A 170 -0.77 -2.31 0.95
N LEU A 171 -2.01 -2.76 0.70
CA LEU A 171 -2.85 -3.49 1.64
C LEU A 171 -3.77 -4.44 0.87
N SER A 172 -4.01 -5.63 1.42
CA SER A 172 -4.94 -6.63 0.85
C SER A 172 -6.11 -6.91 1.78
N ILE A 173 -7.28 -7.18 1.20
CA ILE A 173 -8.54 -7.31 1.93
C ILE A 173 -9.25 -8.59 1.50
N GLU A 174 -9.50 -9.47 2.46
CA GLU A 174 -10.32 -10.68 2.27
C GLU A 174 -11.68 -10.47 2.93
N THR A 175 -12.75 -10.81 2.22
CA THR A 175 -14.11 -10.75 2.74
C THR A 175 -14.66 -12.14 2.92
N LYS A 176 -15.56 -12.29 3.89
CA LYS A 176 -16.40 -13.47 4.08
C LYS A 176 -17.79 -13.03 4.48
N LYS A 177 -18.79 -13.83 4.12
CA LYS A 177 -20.15 -13.67 4.67
C LYS A 177 -20.14 -14.03 6.17
N PRO A 178 -21.07 -13.50 6.99
CA PRO A 178 -21.13 -13.74 8.44
C PRO A 178 -20.96 -15.20 8.89
N THR A 179 -21.44 -16.14 8.07
CA THR A 179 -21.43 -17.58 8.35
C THR A 179 -20.09 -18.27 8.07
N GLU A 180 -19.19 -17.62 7.32
CA GLU A 180 -17.86 -18.14 7.01
C GLU A 180 -16.84 -17.47 7.93
N GLY A 181 -16.35 -18.24 8.89
CA GLY A 181 -15.57 -17.73 10.01
C GLY A 181 -14.22 -17.11 9.63
N PHE A 182 -13.70 -16.31 10.56
CA PHE A 182 -12.43 -15.58 10.45
C PHE A 182 -11.24 -16.45 10.03
N ASP A 183 -11.15 -17.70 10.51
CA ASP A 183 -10.00 -18.56 10.24
C ASP A 183 -9.86 -18.94 8.75
N VAL A 184 -10.98 -19.03 8.03
CA VAL A 184 -10.97 -19.29 6.58
C VAL A 184 -10.40 -18.07 5.84
N ALA A 185 -10.88 -16.87 6.17
CA ALA A 185 -10.37 -15.63 5.60
C ALA A 185 -8.88 -15.43 5.91
N LYS A 186 -8.47 -15.71 7.16
CA LYS A 186 -7.08 -15.65 7.61
C LYS A 186 -6.17 -16.55 6.78
N LEU A 187 -6.58 -17.79 6.53
CA LEU A 187 -5.78 -18.72 5.73
C LEU A 187 -5.62 -18.20 4.30
N GLN A 188 -6.68 -17.66 3.69
CA GLN A 188 -6.63 -17.10 2.35
C GLN A 188 -5.72 -15.88 2.26
N LEU A 189 -5.93 -14.89 3.14
CA LEU A 189 -5.12 -13.67 3.21
C LEU A 189 -3.66 -13.99 3.54
N GLY A 190 -3.39 -14.96 4.41
CA GLY A 190 -2.04 -15.40 4.76
C GLY A 190 -1.28 -15.98 3.57
N VAL A 191 -1.92 -16.82 2.75
CA VAL A 191 -1.31 -17.36 1.52
C VAL A 191 -0.98 -16.24 0.52
N TRP A 192 -1.91 -15.30 0.34
CA TRP A 192 -1.71 -14.13 -0.50
C TRP A 192 -0.53 -13.26 -0.02
N GLN A 193 -0.46 -12.96 1.27
CA GLN A 193 0.63 -12.17 1.85
C GLN A 193 1.98 -12.90 1.83
N MET A 194 2.02 -14.24 1.92
CA MET A 194 3.27 -14.99 1.73
C MET A 194 3.84 -14.80 0.31
N ALA A 195 2.98 -14.77 -0.71
CA ALA A 195 3.41 -14.47 -2.08
C ALA A 195 3.88 -13.01 -2.21
N HIS A 196 3.22 -12.08 -1.54
CA HIS A 196 3.66 -10.69 -1.48
C HIS A 196 5.06 -10.56 -0.85
N TRP A 197 5.32 -11.22 0.29
CA TRP A 197 6.66 -11.30 0.88
C TRP A 197 7.69 -11.93 -0.06
N ALA A 198 7.31 -12.98 -0.80
CA ALA A 198 8.20 -13.60 -1.79
C ALA A 198 8.59 -12.62 -2.89
N PHE A 199 7.65 -11.83 -3.40
CA PHE A 199 7.92 -10.78 -4.38
C PHE A 199 8.82 -9.67 -3.84
N LEU A 200 8.59 -9.16 -2.63
CA LEU A 200 9.47 -8.13 -2.04
C LEU A 200 10.90 -8.63 -1.85
N ARG A 201 11.07 -9.88 -1.42
CA ARG A 201 12.41 -10.51 -1.35
C ARG A 201 13.05 -10.65 -2.74
N TYR A 202 12.26 -10.97 -3.75
CA TYR A 202 12.73 -11.03 -5.13
C TYR A 202 13.24 -9.65 -5.59
N LEU A 203 12.50 -8.57 -5.32
CA LEU A 203 12.92 -7.20 -5.64
C LEU A 203 14.28 -6.85 -5.01
N ILE A 204 14.46 -7.14 -3.72
CA ILE A 204 15.74 -6.90 -3.01
C ILE A 204 16.88 -7.73 -3.64
N LYS A 205 16.62 -8.99 -4.01
CA LYS A 205 17.61 -9.83 -4.69
C LYS A 205 17.99 -9.23 -6.04
N THR A 206 17.02 -8.82 -6.85
CA THR A 206 17.25 -8.21 -8.16
C THR A 206 18.04 -6.91 -8.04
N GLN A 207 17.72 -6.07 -7.05
CA GLN A 207 18.50 -4.86 -6.78
C GLN A 207 19.98 -5.18 -6.50
N ARG A 208 20.27 -6.16 -5.63
CA ARG A 208 21.65 -6.56 -5.30
C ARG A 208 22.41 -7.03 -6.53
N ILE A 209 21.78 -7.86 -7.37
CA ILE A 209 22.38 -8.35 -8.62
C ILE A 209 22.70 -7.19 -9.56
N ASN A 210 21.80 -6.21 -9.69
CA ASN A 210 22.03 -5.02 -10.52
C ASN A 210 23.17 -4.15 -9.99
N GLU A 211 23.27 -4.01 -8.67
CA GLU A 211 24.37 -3.26 -8.03
C GLU A 211 25.72 -3.94 -8.24
N GLU A 212 25.81 -5.25 -8.02
CA GLU A 212 27.01 -6.05 -8.27
C GLU A 212 27.44 -5.96 -9.74
N SER A 213 26.48 -6.07 -10.67
CA SER A 213 26.74 -5.97 -12.11
C SER A 213 27.24 -4.58 -12.50
N ARG A 214 26.66 -3.51 -11.93
CA ARG A 214 27.11 -2.14 -12.17
C ARG A 214 28.52 -1.89 -11.64
N LEU A 215 28.82 -2.35 -10.42
CA LEU A 215 30.15 -2.20 -9.83
C LEU A 215 31.22 -2.96 -10.62
N ALA A 216 30.89 -4.16 -11.12
CA ALA A 216 31.79 -4.92 -11.99
C ALA A 216 32.06 -4.19 -13.32
N GLN A 217 31.03 -3.60 -13.94
CA GLN A 217 31.18 -2.82 -15.17
C GLN A 217 32.03 -1.56 -14.96
N GLU A 218 31.80 -0.81 -13.87
CA GLU A 218 32.56 0.40 -13.55
C GLU A 218 34.05 0.09 -13.30
N GLN A 219 34.36 -1.06 -12.70
CA GLN A 219 35.74 -1.53 -12.51
C GLN A 219 36.40 -1.91 -13.84
N GLN A 220 35.66 -2.54 -14.75
CA GLN A 220 36.16 -2.92 -16.07
C GLN A 220 36.41 -1.69 -16.95
N ASP A 221 35.47 -0.74 -16.99
CA ASP A 221 35.61 0.51 -17.76
C ASP A 221 36.75 1.40 -17.21
N GLY A 222 36.93 1.42 -15.87
CA GLY A 222 38.05 2.13 -15.22
C GLY A 222 39.41 1.50 -15.54
N ALA A 223 39.51 0.16 -15.51
CA ALA A 223 40.73 -0.54 -15.87
C ALA A 223 41.10 -0.38 -17.36
N GLU A 224 40.12 -0.38 -18.27
CA GLU A 224 40.37 -0.09 -19.69
C GLU A 224 40.82 1.36 -19.91
N ALA A 225 40.24 2.33 -19.19
CA ALA A 225 40.66 3.73 -19.26
C ALA A 225 42.09 3.94 -18.74
N ASP A 226 42.48 3.26 -17.66
CA ASP A 226 43.84 3.31 -17.10
C ASP A 226 44.86 2.67 -18.06
N VAL A 227 44.53 1.52 -18.67
CA VAL A 227 45.39 0.89 -19.68
C VAL A 227 45.58 1.78 -20.92
N VAL A 228 44.51 2.43 -21.40
CA VAL A 228 44.61 3.39 -22.52
C VAL A 228 45.41 4.64 -22.11
N GLY A 229 45.28 5.10 -20.87
CA GLY A 229 46.08 6.18 -20.30
C GLY A 229 47.57 5.86 -20.26
N ASP A 230 47.92 4.67 -19.77
CA ASP A 230 49.31 4.17 -19.70
C ASP A 230 49.93 3.97 -21.08
N ILE A 231 49.17 3.45 -22.06
CA ILE A 231 49.63 3.33 -23.45
C ILE A 231 49.91 4.71 -24.06
N ARG A 232 49.05 5.70 -23.80
CA ARG A 232 49.26 7.09 -24.28
C ARG A 232 50.47 7.75 -23.63
N MET A 233 50.71 7.52 -22.33
CA MET A 233 51.91 7.99 -21.63
C MET A 233 53.18 7.33 -22.19
N ALA A 234 53.17 6.01 -22.42
CA ALA A 234 54.32 5.28 -22.95
C ALA A 234 54.70 5.68 -24.40
N GLN A 235 53.73 6.12 -25.20
CA GLN A 235 53.97 6.61 -26.58
C GLN A 235 54.47 8.07 -26.65
N SER A 236 54.54 8.78 -25.53
CA SER A 236 54.96 10.20 -25.45
C SER A 236 56.40 10.41 -24.96
N THR A 237 57.30 9.45 -25.21
CA THR A 237 58.74 9.61 -24.94
C THR A 237 59.44 10.37 -26.08
N GLN A 238 59.22 11.68 -26.15
CA GLN A 238 60.18 12.64 -26.71
C GLN A 238 60.55 13.69 -25.66
N SER A 239 61.81 14.07 -25.66
CA SER A 239 62.59 14.64 -24.56
C SER A 239 62.44 16.16 -24.33
N LEU A 240 62.60 16.54 -23.04
CA LEU A 240 62.99 17.84 -22.42
C LEU A 240 61.94 18.96 -22.20
N PRO A 241 62.13 19.89 -21.22
CA PRO A 241 62.76 19.80 -19.89
C PRO A 241 61.84 20.24 -18.72
N LEU A 242 62.33 20.05 -17.48
CA LEU A 242 61.64 20.35 -16.21
C LEU A 242 61.10 21.80 -16.12
N ARG A 243 59.81 21.93 -15.83
CA ARG A 243 59.20 23.16 -15.30
C ARG A 243 58.60 22.87 -13.93
N GLN A 244 59.18 23.49 -12.89
CA GLN A 244 58.70 23.43 -11.52
C GLN A 244 57.39 24.20 -11.36
N GLY A 245 56.48 23.59 -10.59
CA GLY A 245 55.49 24.30 -9.77
C GLY A 245 54.09 24.44 -10.35
N GLN A 246 53.24 23.42 -10.17
CA GLN A 246 51.80 23.61 -9.97
C GLN A 246 51.27 22.64 -8.89
N PRO A 247 50.25 23.05 -8.10
CA PRO A 247 49.82 22.33 -6.91
C PRO A 247 49.11 21.04 -7.31
N SER A 248 49.35 19.99 -6.54
CA SER A 248 48.64 18.72 -6.62
C SER A 248 47.14 18.96 -6.49
N THR A 249 46.41 18.92 -7.60
CA THR A 249 44.97 18.63 -7.58
C THR A 249 44.82 17.19 -7.13
N THR A 250 44.66 17.03 -5.83
CA THR A 250 44.09 15.84 -5.20
C THR A 250 42.86 15.42 -5.99
N LEU A 251 42.91 14.24 -6.60
CA LEU A 251 41.74 13.52 -7.06
C LEU A 251 40.74 13.52 -5.90
N SER A 252 39.69 14.32 -6.01
CA SER A 252 38.58 14.31 -5.08
C SER A 252 37.98 12.91 -5.14
N ARG A 253 38.32 12.10 -4.14
CA ARG A 253 37.70 10.84 -3.77
C ARG A 253 36.19 11.10 -3.84
N ARG A 254 35.54 10.66 -4.94
CA ARG A 254 34.08 10.76 -5.10
C ARG A 254 33.49 10.23 -3.80
N ASP A 255 32.63 11.02 -3.17
CA ASP A 255 31.88 10.63 -2.00
C ASP A 255 31.28 9.25 -2.25
N GLN A 256 31.86 8.22 -1.63
CA GLN A 256 31.24 6.90 -1.52
C GLN A 256 30.05 7.11 -0.58
N GLN A 257 28.95 7.63 -1.12
CA GLN A 257 27.68 7.58 -0.42
C GLN A 257 27.44 6.10 -0.10
N PRO A 258 27.23 5.74 1.18
CA PRO A 258 27.01 4.36 1.56
C PRO A 258 25.86 3.78 0.73
N ILE A 259 26.06 2.58 0.22
CA ILE A 259 25.07 1.83 -0.56
C ILE A 259 23.77 1.84 0.26
N ARG A 260 22.69 2.43 -0.28
CA ARG A 260 21.38 2.35 0.36
C ARG A 260 20.88 0.91 0.22
N GLN A 261 21.19 0.10 1.23
CA GLN A 261 20.67 -1.25 1.31
C GLN A 261 19.18 -1.16 1.69
N PHE A 262 18.29 -1.39 0.72
CA PHE A 262 16.86 -1.45 1.00
C PHE A 262 16.53 -2.76 1.72
N GLY A 263 15.86 -2.62 2.86
CA GLY A 263 15.33 -3.73 3.64
C GLY A 263 13.92 -4.11 3.20
N LEU A 264 13.46 -5.25 3.70
CA LEU A 264 12.04 -5.57 3.69
C LEU A 264 11.29 -4.60 4.61
N PRO A 265 10.01 -4.31 4.34
CA PRO A 265 9.18 -3.58 5.30
C PRO A 265 9.07 -4.37 6.61
N GLU A 266 8.79 -3.67 7.72
CA GLU A 266 8.62 -4.29 9.04
C GLU A 266 7.42 -5.25 9.06
N PHE A 267 6.35 -4.87 8.36
CA PHE A 267 5.14 -5.66 8.24
C PHE A 267 4.42 -5.42 6.90
N LEU A 268 3.49 -6.32 6.56
CA LEU A 268 2.51 -6.14 5.50
C LEU A 268 1.10 -6.08 6.11
N PRO A 269 0.34 -5.01 5.88
CA PRO A 269 -1.01 -4.90 6.42
C PRO A 269 -2.01 -5.75 5.63
N GLY A 270 -3.07 -6.15 6.31
CA GLY A 270 -4.20 -6.88 5.76
C GLY A 270 -5.48 -6.51 6.49
N ILE A 271 -6.62 -6.58 5.81
CA ILE A 271 -7.94 -6.45 6.44
C ILE A 271 -8.72 -7.74 6.20
N ILE A 272 -9.38 -8.23 7.24
CA ILE A 272 -10.40 -9.27 7.13
C ILE A 272 -11.74 -8.63 7.43
N ILE A 273 -12.71 -8.86 6.54
CA ILE A 273 -14.09 -8.45 6.70
C ILE A 273 -14.94 -9.70 6.84
N ASN A 274 -15.73 -9.80 7.90
CA ASN A 274 -16.71 -10.87 8.05
C ASN A 274 -18.09 -10.28 8.36
N GLY A 275 -18.91 -10.16 7.31
CA GLY A 275 -20.16 -9.40 7.35
C GLY A 275 -19.92 -7.98 7.86
N HIS A 276 -20.48 -7.67 9.02
CA HIS A 276 -20.35 -6.35 9.64
C HIS A 276 -18.95 -6.04 10.18
N ASN A 277 -18.16 -7.06 10.54
CA ASN A 277 -16.98 -6.86 11.36
C ASN A 277 -15.71 -6.68 10.52
N TRP A 278 -14.91 -5.68 10.86
CA TRP A 278 -13.66 -5.36 10.17
C TRP A 278 -12.48 -5.43 11.13
N TRP A 279 -11.49 -6.27 10.80
CA TRP A 279 -10.27 -6.42 11.57
C TRP A 279 -9.05 -6.08 10.75
N PHE A 280 -8.17 -5.27 11.35
CA PHE A 280 -6.82 -5.11 10.88
C PHE A 280 -5.97 -6.30 11.32
N THR A 281 -5.12 -6.71 10.40
CA THR A 281 -4.16 -7.80 10.55
C THR A 281 -2.83 -7.34 9.98
N VAL A 282 -1.73 -7.92 10.47
CA VAL A 282 -0.41 -7.71 9.89
C VAL A 282 0.31 -9.03 9.76
N THR A 283 1.10 -9.17 8.71
CA THR A 283 2.13 -10.20 8.67
C THR A 283 3.49 -9.59 8.84
N THR A 284 4.40 -10.31 9.48
CA THR A 284 5.82 -9.93 9.62
C THR A 284 6.71 -11.04 9.09
N PHE A 285 7.90 -10.70 8.61
CA PHE A 285 8.87 -11.68 8.14
C PHE A 285 10.17 -11.58 8.96
N ASN A 286 10.53 -12.66 9.64
CA ASN A 286 11.71 -12.70 10.52
C ASN A 286 12.96 -13.30 9.85
N GLY A 287 13.04 -13.28 8.52
CA GLY A 287 14.15 -13.86 7.75
C GLY A 287 13.91 -15.31 7.31
N SER A 288 13.10 -16.08 8.04
CA SER A 288 12.81 -17.48 7.71
C SER A 288 11.33 -17.78 7.56
N ARG A 289 10.49 -17.13 8.37
CA ARG A 289 9.06 -17.43 8.46
C ARG A 289 8.24 -16.15 8.41
N VAL A 290 7.08 -16.25 7.76
CA VAL A 290 6.00 -15.26 7.85
C VAL A 290 5.14 -15.58 9.06
N SER A 291 4.96 -14.62 9.96
CA SER A 291 4.07 -14.68 11.12
C SER A 291 2.84 -13.81 10.87
N PHE A 292 1.66 -14.28 11.28
CA PHE A 292 0.39 -13.57 11.11
C PHE A 292 -0.13 -13.09 12.48
N TRP A 293 -0.39 -11.79 12.59
CA TRP A 293 -0.89 -11.11 13.79
C TRP A 293 -2.27 -10.53 13.49
N GLU A 294 -3.21 -10.65 14.43
CA GLU A 294 -4.64 -10.50 14.11
C GLU A 294 -5.47 -9.75 15.15
N LYS A 295 -6.72 -9.50 14.74
CA LYS A 295 -7.88 -9.11 15.56
C LYS A 295 -7.76 -7.76 16.26
N ALA A 296 -7.13 -6.77 15.61
CA ALA A 296 -7.35 -5.37 15.97
C ALA A 296 -8.66 -4.88 15.31
N PRO A 297 -9.79 -4.72 16.05
CA PRO A 297 -11.06 -4.27 15.46
C PRO A 297 -10.97 -2.80 15.06
N ILE A 298 -11.15 -2.51 13.78
CA ILE A 298 -11.06 -1.15 13.22
C ILE A 298 -12.42 -0.48 13.06
N GLY A 299 -13.51 -1.24 13.10
CA GLY A 299 -14.86 -0.71 13.01
C GLY A 299 -15.86 -1.80 12.64
N SER A 300 -17.10 -1.38 12.40
CA SER A 300 -18.20 -2.28 12.07
C SER A 300 -19.25 -1.55 11.23
N THR A 301 -20.05 -2.28 10.47
CA THR A 301 -21.23 -1.75 9.77
C THR A 301 -22.55 -2.15 10.42
N ASP A 302 -22.54 -2.63 11.67
CA ASP A 302 -23.74 -3.00 12.44
C ASP A 302 -24.37 -1.84 13.22
N ASN A 303 -23.67 -0.71 13.34
CA ASN A 303 -24.17 0.50 14.00
C ASN A 303 -23.44 1.75 13.49
N THR A 304 -24.04 2.93 13.65
CA THR A 304 -23.53 4.19 13.10
C THR A 304 -22.17 4.59 13.69
N LYS A 305 -21.94 4.42 15.00
CA LYS A 305 -20.64 4.67 15.64
C LYS A 305 -19.54 3.79 15.05
N GLY A 306 -19.87 2.52 14.81
CA GLY A 306 -19.03 1.54 14.15
C GLY A 306 -18.58 2.01 12.77
N ILE A 307 -19.50 2.59 11.98
CA ILE A 307 -19.24 3.05 10.62
C ILE A 307 -18.33 4.29 10.62
N TYR A 308 -18.60 5.29 11.47
CA TYR A 308 -17.69 6.45 11.61
C TYR A 308 -16.29 6.03 12.03
N LYS A 309 -16.21 5.12 13.02
CA LYS A 309 -14.95 4.55 13.48
C LYS A 309 -14.24 3.80 12.35
N LEU A 310 -14.96 3.01 11.56
CA LEU A 310 -14.42 2.25 10.44
C LEU A 310 -13.76 3.18 9.41
N ILE A 311 -14.52 4.17 8.92
CA ILE A 311 -14.03 5.11 7.89
C ILE A 311 -12.84 5.92 8.42
N CYS A 312 -12.88 6.36 9.69
CA CYS A 312 -11.74 7.02 10.33
C CYS A 312 -10.48 6.14 10.31
N ASN A 313 -10.58 4.89 10.78
CA ASN A 313 -9.41 4.00 10.82
C ASN A 313 -8.90 3.62 9.41
N LEU A 314 -9.78 3.45 8.43
CA LEU A 314 -9.36 3.21 7.05
C LEU A 314 -8.65 4.44 6.45
N GLN A 315 -9.06 5.66 6.80
CA GLN A 315 -8.39 6.89 6.39
C GLN A 315 -7.04 7.09 7.09
N ILE A 316 -6.87 6.63 8.34
CA ILE A 316 -5.55 6.52 8.98
C ILE A 316 -4.64 5.58 8.18
N LEU A 317 -5.17 4.41 7.77
CA LEU A 317 -4.41 3.48 6.92
C LEU A 317 -4.07 4.10 5.56
N ARG A 318 -4.99 4.87 4.97
CA ARG A 318 -4.72 5.61 3.74
C ARG A 318 -3.55 6.58 3.91
N GLN A 319 -3.50 7.35 5.01
CA GLN A 319 -2.38 8.24 5.29
C GLN A 319 -1.07 7.46 5.46
N TRP A 320 -1.09 6.34 6.18
CA TRP A 320 0.08 5.47 6.31
C TRP A 320 0.58 4.92 4.97
N VAL A 321 -0.29 4.69 3.98
CA VAL A 321 0.10 4.29 2.62
C VAL A 321 0.74 5.44 1.83
N ASP A 322 0.41 6.69 2.17
CA ASP A 322 0.94 7.91 1.52
C ASP A 322 2.35 8.28 2.02
N GLU A 323 2.69 7.87 3.25
CA GLU A 323 3.97 8.13 3.94
C GLU A 323 5.10 7.16 3.52
#